data_AF-A0A3P3VWQ1-F1
#
_entry.id   AF-A0A3P3VWQ1-F1
#
_cell.length_a   1.000
_cell.length_b   1.000
_cell.length_c   1.000
_cell.angle_alpha   90.00
_cell.angle_beta   90.00
_cell.angle_gamma   90.00
#
_symmetry.space_group_name_H-M   'P 1'
#
loop_
_entity.id
_entity.type
_entity.pdbx_description
1 polymer ?
#
loop_
_entity_poly.entity_id
_entity_poly.type
_entity_poly.pdbx_seq_one_letter_code
_entity_poly.pdbx_strand_id
1 'polypeptide(L)'
;MPIATRVKRYLQANGARFKVHRLASPVLSVCEAVSGRGIEPSAVAFARVYEHRNGKSLLVYPLTHKLSEDEIKALLGPKARCCELHKVETLFDDCAVNALPPIGAPYGLKVVIDPALLKHETVYFRAGCEQTLIATDLDEFRFLNPGALVARFSEPGCDDLECLSATGLEAAVCAKLKSLQRLPPMPANVVRILQLVNDPDSSARDLATLVETDPSLSLQVMRHARSALFGYRGKVETVQDAITRVLGFDLVSNIALGLAACQSFHMPSSGPLSLGRYWRHSLYSAELARRLAAKSNPSLKLVPAKAYLCGMLHQFGLVLLAHLFPPEFNLFCRLVEREPEEPLFELEKRVMGFGQARDILSLGYGRIGGWLLEEWQMPAELVSAAIHHTQPGVNYEQQPYVALMQLVNYLLTRNQIEYTTLSQLDSQVCALLGISIEEAQAEFEALLESSDSIEQISSSMAAA
;
A
#
# COMPACT_ATOMS: atom_id res chain seq x y z
N MET A 1 12.55 9.10 -17.91
CA MET A 1 13.47 10.17 -18.40
C MET A 1 13.94 11.01 -17.20
N PRO A 2 15.18 11.52 -17.17
CA PRO A 2 15.72 12.16 -15.96
C PRO A 2 15.16 13.58 -15.71
N ILE A 3 14.64 14.28 -16.72
CA ILE A 3 14.05 15.61 -16.58
C ILE A 3 12.83 15.69 -17.51
N ALA A 4 11.72 16.29 -17.05
CA ALA A 4 10.53 16.59 -17.85
C ALA A 4 10.90 17.37 -19.11
N THR A 5 10.23 17.04 -20.22
CA THR A 5 10.59 17.55 -21.55
C THR A 5 10.51 19.07 -21.62
N ARG A 6 9.46 19.68 -21.06
CA ARG A 6 9.25 21.13 -21.02
C ARG A 6 10.27 21.83 -20.13
N VAL A 7 10.55 21.29 -18.95
CA VAL A 7 11.60 21.80 -18.05
C VAL A 7 12.96 21.77 -18.73
N LYS A 8 13.32 20.63 -19.35
CA LYS A 8 14.60 20.48 -20.05
C LYS A 8 14.77 21.52 -21.15
N ARG A 9 13.74 21.73 -21.99
CA ARG A 9 13.76 22.75 -23.04
C ARG A 9 13.92 24.16 -22.46
N TYR A 10 13.20 24.46 -21.38
CA TYR A 10 13.28 25.76 -20.72
C TYR A 10 14.66 26.04 -20.12
N LEU A 11 15.25 25.07 -19.40
CA LEU A 11 16.60 25.20 -18.86
C LEU A 11 17.63 25.44 -19.97
N GLN A 12 17.53 24.71 -21.09
CA GLN A 12 18.42 24.89 -22.23
C GLN A 12 18.24 26.24 -22.93
N ALA A 13 17.00 26.69 -23.15
CA ALA A 13 16.70 27.97 -23.79
C ALA A 13 17.21 29.17 -22.98
N ASN A 14 17.26 29.04 -21.65
CA ASN A 14 17.75 30.09 -20.75
C ASN A 14 19.25 29.95 -20.43
N GLY A 15 19.95 28.95 -20.98
CA GLY A 15 21.37 28.73 -20.70
C GLY A 15 21.67 28.42 -19.23
N ALA A 16 20.71 27.81 -18.54
CA ALA A 16 20.72 27.71 -17.08
C ALA A 16 21.85 26.82 -16.56
N ARG A 17 22.51 27.26 -15.48
CA ARG A 17 23.58 26.49 -14.82
C ARG A 17 23.01 25.63 -13.71
N PHE A 18 23.12 24.31 -13.85
CA PHE A 18 22.60 23.39 -12.84
C PHE A 18 23.41 22.11 -12.74
N LYS A 19 23.32 21.43 -11.59
CA LYS A 19 23.82 20.08 -11.37
C LYS A 19 22.66 19.11 -11.23
N VAL A 20 22.89 17.86 -11.62
CA VAL A 20 21.88 16.78 -11.56
C VAL A 20 22.32 15.76 -10.53
N HIS A 21 21.47 15.50 -9.54
CA HIS A 21 21.63 14.45 -8.54
C HIS A 21 20.59 13.36 -8.78
N ARG A 22 21.03 12.12 -8.98
CA ARG A 22 20.11 10.97 -9.08
C ARG A 22 19.86 10.35 -7.73
N LEU A 23 18.62 10.29 -7.25
CA LEU A 23 18.24 9.60 -6.01
C LEU A 23 18.16 8.08 -6.25
N ALA A 24 18.42 7.28 -5.20
CA ALA A 24 18.28 5.83 -5.26
C ALA A 24 16.81 5.44 -5.38
N SER A 25 16.50 4.35 -6.08
CA SER A 25 15.13 3.86 -6.25
C SER A 25 14.92 2.57 -5.45
N PRO A 26 13.79 2.41 -4.74
CA PRO A 26 12.71 3.38 -4.52
C PRO A 26 13.09 4.47 -3.50
N VAL A 27 12.59 5.70 -3.70
CA VAL A 27 12.69 6.79 -2.69
C VAL A 27 11.48 6.71 -1.77
N LEU A 28 11.67 6.18 -0.56
CA LEU A 28 10.60 6.13 0.47
C LEU A 28 10.34 7.52 1.09
N SER A 29 11.39 8.31 1.25
CA SER A 29 11.35 9.66 1.81
C SER A 29 12.33 10.56 1.07
N VAL A 30 11.84 11.72 0.58
CA VAL A 30 12.71 12.71 -0.08
C VAL A 30 13.71 13.27 0.92
N CYS A 31 13.26 13.54 2.14
CA CYS A 31 14.12 14.08 3.19
C CYS A 31 15.23 13.11 3.59
N GLU A 32 14.95 11.81 3.71
CA GLU A 32 16.02 10.82 3.95
C GLU A 32 16.99 10.75 2.76
N ALA A 33 16.46 10.72 1.54
CA ALA A 33 17.26 10.58 0.34
C ALA A 33 18.22 11.78 0.11
N VAL A 34 17.79 12.99 0.48
CA VAL A 34 18.63 14.20 0.40
C VAL A 34 19.58 14.31 1.60
N SER A 35 19.11 13.99 2.82
CA SER A 35 19.94 14.04 4.04
C SER A 35 21.10 13.05 3.98
N GLY A 36 20.87 11.83 3.47
CA GLY A 36 21.92 10.82 3.24
C GLY A 36 23.00 11.25 2.24
N ARG A 37 22.83 12.41 1.58
CA ARG A 37 23.77 13.02 0.65
C ARG A 37 24.36 14.34 1.16
N GLY A 38 24.08 14.70 2.42
CA GLY A 38 24.49 15.96 3.01
C GLY A 38 23.76 17.18 2.44
N ILE A 39 22.60 16.99 1.80
CA ILE A 39 21.74 18.09 1.35
C ILE A 39 20.77 18.43 2.48
N GLU A 40 20.75 19.71 2.87
CA GLU A 40 19.82 20.20 3.89
C GLU A 40 18.37 20.16 3.38
N PRO A 41 17.43 19.48 4.05
CA PRO A 41 16.05 19.37 3.58
C PRO A 41 15.36 20.72 3.36
N SER A 42 15.65 21.74 4.15
CA SER A 42 15.05 23.08 3.98
C SER A 42 15.53 23.81 2.72
N ALA A 43 16.63 23.38 2.10
CA ALA A 43 17.11 23.87 0.81
C ALA A 43 16.39 23.21 -0.39
N VAL A 44 15.55 22.20 -0.14
CA VAL A 44 14.78 21.52 -1.18
C VAL A 44 13.44 22.23 -1.39
N ALA A 45 13.21 22.76 -2.58
CA ALA A 45 11.98 23.44 -2.98
C ALA A 45 10.91 22.44 -3.46
N PHE A 46 9.73 22.56 -2.88
CA PHE A 46 8.49 21.88 -3.26
C PHE A 46 7.55 22.83 -3.99
N ALA A 47 6.64 22.28 -4.78
CA ALA A 47 5.69 23.07 -5.56
C ALA A 47 4.27 22.52 -5.45
N ARG A 48 3.28 23.39 -5.21
CA ARG A 48 1.85 23.06 -5.30
C ARG A 48 1.08 24.07 -6.13
N VAL A 49 0.08 23.59 -6.87
CA VAL A 49 -0.77 24.44 -7.70
C VAL A 49 -2.04 24.82 -6.93
N TYR A 50 -2.31 26.12 -6.83
CA TYR A 50 -3.55 26.63 -6.26
C TYR A 50 -4.40 27.31 -7.34
N GLU A 51 -5.69 27.01 -7.33
CA GLU A 51 -6.71 27.71 -8.11
C GLU A 51 -7.27 28.88 -7.31
N HIS A 52 -7.41 30.04 -7.95
CA HIS A 52 -7.99 31.24 -7.35
C HIS A 52 -8.72 32.05 -8.42
N ARG A 53 -9.36 33.17 -8.03
CA ARG A 53 -10.21 33.96 -8.95
C ARG A 53 -9.48 34.46 -10.21
N ASN A 54 -8.16 34.65 -10.12
CA ASN A 54 -7.34 35.21 -11.18
C ASN A 54 -6.59 34.13 -11.99
N GLY A 55 -6.93 32.85 -11.81
CA GLY A 55 -6.31 31.73 -12.52
C GLY A 55 -5.65 30.72 -11.58
N LYS A 56 -4.51 30.19 -12.01
CA LYS A 56 -3.71 29.24 -11.23
C LYS A 56 -2.33 29.83 -10.91
N SER A 57 -1.85 29.56 -9.71
CA SER A 57 -0.50 29.93 -9.27
C SER A 57 0.24 28.73 -8.70
N LEU A 58 1.55 28.70 -8.89
CA LEU A 58 2.47 27.71 -8.33
C LEU A 58 3.09 28.28 -7.04
N LEU A 59 2.72 27.72 -5.90
CA LEU A 59 3.32 28.05 -4.61
C LEU A 59 4.56 27.17 -4.40
N VAL A 60 5.68 27.81 -4.10
CA VAL A 60 7.00 27.18 -3.98
C VAL A 60 7.57 27.42 -2.58
N TYR A 61 7.80 26.35 -1.82
CA TYR A 61 8.14 26.41 -0.40
C TYR A 61 9.16 25.33 -0.01
N PRO A 62 9.86 25.46 1.14
CA PRO A 62 10.79 24.43 1.60
C PRO A 62 10.08 23.09 1.86
N LEU A 63 10.77 21.99 1.59
CA LEU A 63 10.32 20.64 1.95
C LEU A 63 9.96 20.53 3.43
N THR A 64 10.68 21.25 4.32
CA THR A 64 10.48 21.24 5.77
C THR A 64 9.35 22.15 6.27
N HIS A 65 8.53 22.68 5.36
CA HIS A 65 7.45 23.62 5.67
C HIS A 65 6.07 23.02 5.39
N LYS A 66 5.08 23.50 6.15
CA LYS A 66 3.66 23.20 6.00
C LYS A 66 2.91 24.42 5.51
N LEU A 67 1.87 24.20 4.71
CA LEU A 67 1.14 25.27 4.06
C LEU A 67 0.08 25.84 5.01
N SER A 68 0.03 27.17 5.14
CA SER A 68 -1.00 27.83 5.93
C SER A 68 -2.16 28.26 5.03
N GLU A 69 -3.29 27.56 5.13
CA GLU A 69 -4.50 27.88 4.36
C GLU A 69 -4.99 29.32 4.58
N ASP A 70 -4.82 29.86 5.79
CA ASP A 70 -5.20 31.23 6.11
C ASP A 70 -4.28 32.25 5.42
N GLU A 71 -2.96 32.02 5.44
CA GLU A 71 -1.99 32.87 4.74
C GLU A 71 -2.18 32.79 3.21
N ILE A 72 -2.44 31.59 2.68
CA ILE A 72 -2.70 31.39 1.24
C ILE A 72 -3.98 32.12 0.81
N LYS A 73 -5.05 32.06 1.60
CA LYS A 73 -6.29 32.80 1.32
C LYS A 73 -6.11 34.31 1.45
N ALA A 74 -5.28 34.77 2.38
CA ALA A 74 -4.92 36.18 2.46
C ALA A 74 -4.13 36.63 1.22
N LEU A 75 -3.25 35.77 0.69
CA LEU A 75 -2.39 36.06 -0.46
C LEU A 75 -3.13 35.97 -1.81
N LEU A 76 -3.83 34.86 -2.06
CA LEU A 76 -4.46 34.52 -3.34
C LEU A 76 -5.97 34.83 -3.39
N GLY A 77 -6.56 35.17 -2.24
CA GLY A 77 -7.96 35.50 -2.05
C GLY A 77 -8.79 34.37 -1.41
N PRO A 78 -9.99 34.67 -0.89
CA PRO A 78 -10.77 33.76 -0.06
C PRO A 78 -11.31 32.51 -0.78
N LYS A 79 -11.25 32.49 -2.11
CA LYS A 79 -11.62 31.32 -2.94
C LYS A 79 -10.42 30.49 -3.36
N ALA A 80 -9.21 30.81 -2.87
CA ALA A 80 -8.03 30.03 -3.15
C ALA A 80 -8.19 28.61 -2.58
N ARG A 81 -7.83 27.61 -3.39
CA ARG A 81 -7.87 26.19 -3.01
C ARG A 81 -6.80 25.42 -3.78
N CYS A 82 -6.30 24.35 -3.20
CA CYS A 82 -5.41 23.43 -3.90
C CYS A 82 -6.11 22.86 -5.16
N CYS A 83 -5.36 22.75 -6.27
CA CYS A 83 -5.88 22.25 -7.53
C CYS A 83 -6.06 20.72 -7.51
N GLU A 84 -7.10 20.23 -8.17
CA GLU A 84 -7.42 18.78 -8.29
C GLU A 84 -6.44 18.04 -9.21
N LEU A 85 -6.18 16.74 -8.94
CA LEU A 85 -5.18 15.91 -9.65
C LEU A 85 -5.29 16.01 -11.17
N HIS A 86 -6.46 15.67 -11.71
CA HIS A 86 -6.61 15.51 -13.16
C HIS A 86 -6.27 16.82 -13.89
N LYS A 87 -6.45 17.97 -13.23
CA LYS A 87 -6.08 19.28 -13.79
C LYS A 87 -4.58 19.52 -13.70
N VAL A 88 -3.95 19.07 -12.62
CA VAL A 88 -2.49 19.10 -12.46
C VAL A 88 -1.83 18.17 -13.46
N GLU A 89 -2.32 16.94 -13.67
CA GLU A 89 -1.81 16.01 -14.69
C GLU A 89 -1.97 16.56 -16.09
N THR A 90 -3.11 17.19 -16.39
CA THR A 90 -3.30 17.84 -17.69
C THR A 90 -2.33 18.99 -17.87
N LEU A 91 -2.05 19.74 -16.80
CA LEU A 91 -1.15 20.89 -16.84
C LEU A 91 0.31 20.45 -16.96
N PHE A 92 0.69 19.40 -16.23
CA PHE A 92 2.04 18.81 -16.13
C PHE A 92 2.10 17.40 -16.73
N ASP A 93 1.56 17.24 -17.95
CA ASP A 93 1.47 15.96 -18.66
C ASP A 93 2.81 15.25 -18.95
N ASP A 94 3.93 15.92 -18.70
CA ASP A 94 5.29 15.43 -18.87
C ASP A 94 6.04 15.21 -17.54
N CYS A 95 5.34 15.32 -16.41
CA CYS A 95 5.86 15.13 -15.06
C CYS A 95 5.17 13.98 -14.34
N ALA A 96 5.91 13.31 -13.45
CA ALA A 96 5.31 12.46 -12.43
C ALA A 96 4.52 13.30 -11.41
N VAL A 97 3.46 12.72 -10.87
CA VAL A 97 2.45 13.36 -10.01
C VAL A 97 3.04 14.05 -8.76
N ASN A 98 4.17 13.57 -8.22
CA ASN A 98 4.85 14.14 -7.04
C ASN A 98 6.25 14.71 -7.34
N ALA A 99 6.47 15.10 -8.60
CA ALA A 99 7.75 15.64 -9.05
C ALA A 99 7.59 16.99 -9.75
N LEU A 100 6.61 17.78 -9.31
CA LEU A 100 6.32 19.08 -9.90
C LEU A 100 7.55 20.00 -9.78
N PRO A 101 8.05 20.52 -10.90
CA PRO A 101 9.15 21.47 -10.89
C PRO A 101 8.67 22.81 -10.29
N PRO A 102 9.43 23.43 -9.36
CA PRO A 102 9.17 24.79 -8.85
C PRO A 102 9.58 25.86 -9.88
N ILE A 103 9.18 25.66 -11.13
CA ILE A 103 9.43 26.56 -12.26
C ILE A 103 8.11 26.67 -13.04
N GLY A 104 7.43 27.80 -12.91
CA GLY A 104 6.08 27.98 -13.46
C GLY A 104 6.04 28.31 -14.96
N ALA A 105 7.09 28.96 -15.49
CA ALA A 105 7.10 29.48 -16.86
C ALA A 105 6.86 28.42 -17.97
N PRO A 106 7.46 27.20 -17.93
CA PRO A 106 7.19 26.15 -18.91
C PRO A 106 5.72 25.68 -18.95
N TYR A 107 4.96 26.00 -17.90
CA TYR A 107 3.58 25.58 -17.68
C TYR A 107 2.60 26.77 -17.69
N GLY A 108 3.08 27.99 -18.00
CA GLY A 108 2.25 29.19 -18.02
C GLY A 108 1.72 29.60 -16.64
N LEU A 109 2.38 29.19 -15.56
CA LEU A 109 1.99 29.50 -14.19
C LEU A 109 2.77 30.68 -13.63
N LYS A 110 2.08 31.56 -12.90
CA LYS A 110 2.72 32.52 -12.01
C LYS A 110 3.25 31.80 -10.78
N VAL A 111 4.41 32.24 -10.29
CA VAL A 111 5.08 31.60 -9.16
C VAL A 111 5.05 32.52 -7.95
N VAL A 112 4.81 31.93 -6.78
CA VAL A 112 5.00 32.59 -5.48
C VAL A 112 5.99 31.75 -4.68
N ILE A 113 7.08 32.36 -4.23
CA ILE A 113 8.16 31.70 -3.50
C ILE A 113 8.11 32.11 -2.02
N ASP A 114 8.16 31.14 -1.13
CA ASP A 114 8.29 31.39 0.30
C ASP A 114 9.69 31.92 0.63
N PRO A 115 9.81 33.03 1.38
CA PRO A 115 11.10 33.64 1.69
C PRO A 115 12.07 32.72 2.46
N ALA A 116 11.59 31.64 3.09
CA ALA A 116 12.46 30.69 3.76
C ALA A 116 13.44 29.98 2.81
N LEU A 117 13.05 29.71 1.55
CA LEU A 117 13.95 29.13 0.55
C LEU A 117 15.09 30.07 0.17
N LEU A 118 14.87 31.38 0.26
CA LEU A 118 15.84 32.40 -0.13
C LEU A 118 17.01 32.54 0.87
N LYS A 119 16.97 31.77 1.98
CA LYS A 119 18.07 31.72 2.96
C LYS A 119 19.19 30.76 2.56
N HIS A 120 18.97 29.92 1.55
CA HIS A 120 19.92 28.92 1.10
C HIS A 120 20.65 29.41 -0.17
N GLU A 121 21.97 29.24 -0.21
CA GLU A 121 22.79 29.61 -1.37
C GLU A 121 22.51 28.71 -2.59
N THR A 122 22.17 27.44 -2.33
CA THR A 122 21.79 26.46 -3.34
C THR A 122 20.36 26.01 -3.08
N VAL A 123 19.54 25.98 -4.13
CA VAL A 123 18.17 25.47 -4.09
C VAL A 123 18.12 24.16 -4.88
N TYR A 124 17.52 23.14 -4.27
CA TYR A 124 17.36 21.82 -4.86
C TYR A 124 15.90 21.56 -5.21
N PHE A 125 15.60 20.88 -6.31
CA PHE A 125 14.21 20.56 -6.65
C PHE A 125 14.07 19.39 -7.63
N ARG A 126 12.92 18.71 -7.58
CA ARG A 126 12.57 17.67 -8.57
C ARG A 126 12.19 18.31 -9.89
N ALA A 127 12.55 17.68 -11.00
CA ALA A 127 12.33 18.24 -12.34
C ALA A 127 11.50 17.30 -13.23
N GLY A 128 10.35 16.85 -12.72
CA GLY A 128 9.41 16.02 -13.45
C GLY A 128 9.55 14.51 -13.23
N CYS A 129 10.52 14.05 -12.44
CA CYS A 129 10.57 12.66 -11.99
C CYS A 129 11.10 12.54 -10.55
N GLU A 130 10.76 11.43 -9.90
CA GLU A 130 11.04 11.21 -8.47
C GLU A 130 12.51 10.91 -8.18
N GLN A 131 13.25 10.43 -9.18
CA GLN A 131 14.63 9.97 -9.08
C GLN A 131 15.67 11.05 -9.42
N THR A 132 15.25 12.26 -9.81
CA THR A 132 16.19 13.31 -10.23
C THR A 132 15.93 14.61 -9.51
N LEU A 133 16.98 15.11 -8.86
CA LEU A 133 17.03 16.40 -8.20
C LEU A 133 17.98 17.32 -9.00
N ILE A 134 17.50 18.51 -9.33
CA ILE A 134 18.30 19.59 -9.88
C ILE A 134 18.80 20.45 -8.73
N ALA A 135 20.06 20.88 -8.80
CA ALA A 135 20.65 21.86 -7.89
C ALA A 135 21.08 23.10 -8.68
N THR A 136 20.63 24.28 -8.25
CA THR A 136 20.99 25.59 -8.80
C THR A 136 21.44 26.51 -7.69
N ASP A 137 22.27 27.50 -7.99
CA ASP A 137 22.45 28.63 -7.05
C ASP A 137 21.15 29.45 -6.95
N LEU A 138 21.05 30.27 -5.90
CA LEU A 138 19.84 31.06 -5.63
C LEU A 138 19.54 32.08 -6.73
N ASP A 139 20.57 32.70 -7.30
CA ASP A 139 20.39 33.70 -8.36
C ASP A 139 19.84 33.07 -9.63
N GLU A 140 20.36 31.90 -10.00
CA GLU A 140 19.87 31.08 -11.11
C GLU A 140 18.44 30.59 -10.84
N PHE A 141 18.13 30.16 -9.61
CA PHE A 141 16.77 29.75 -9.23
C PHE A 141 15.75 30.89 -9.41
N ARG A 142 16.14 32.12 -9.05
CA ARG A 142 15.33 33.33 -9.23
C ARG A 142 15.22 33.71 -10.71
N PHE A 143 16.30 33.57 -11.48
CA PHE A 143 16.32 33.82 -12.91
C PHE A 143 15.36 32.89 -13.67
N LEU A 144 15.31 31.61 -13.27
CA LEU A 144 14.36 30.62 -13.80
C LEU A 144 12.90 30.90 -13.43
N ASN A 145 12.65 31.76 -12.45
CA ASN A 145 11.32 32.15 -11.99
C ASN A 145 11.09 33.66 -12.16
N PRO A 146 11.07 34.17 -13.41
CA PRO A 146 10.99 35.60 -13.66
C PRO A 146 9.66 36.17 -13.16
N GLY A 147 9.72 37.24 -12.38
CA GLY A 147 8.54 37.90 -11.82
C GLY A 147 7.82 37.11 -10.73
N ALA A 148 8.48 36.11 -10.13
CA ALA A 148 7.92 35.42 -8.97
C ALA A 148 7.68 36.38 -7.81
N LEU A 149 6.50 36.27 -7.19
CA LEU A 149 6.17 37.00 -5.97
C LEU A 149 6.86 36.32 -4.79
N VAL A 150 7.40 37.10 -3.84
CA VAL A 150 7.93 36.57 -2.59
C VAL A 150 6.95 36.90 -1.48
N ALA A 151 6.38 35.89 -0.85
CA ALA A 151 5.40 36.05 0.22
C ALA A 151 5.48 34.86 1.17
N ARG A 152 5.20 35.09 2.46
CA ARG A 152 5.06 34.01 3.43
C ARG A 152 3.67 33.40 3.31
N PHE A 153 3.62 32.09 3.13
CA PHE A 153 2.38 31.30 3.10
C PHE A 153 2.58 29.91 3.71
N SER A 154 3.71 29.72 4.38
CA SER A 154 4.12 28.47 5.00
C SER A 154 4.85 28.74 6.32
N GLU A 155 4.93 27.71 7.15
CA GLU A 155 5.63 27.76 8.43
C GLU A 155 6.44 26.49 8.68
N PRO A 156 7.50 26.55 9.51
CA PRO A 156 8.26 25.38 9.89
C PRO A 156 7.37 24.29 10.48
N GLY A 157 7.67 23.04 10.11
CA GLY A 157 6.79 21.90 10.33
C GLY A 157 6.46 21.32 8.97
N CYS A 158 6.17 20.03 8.86
CA CYS A 158 5.93 19.45 7.55
C CYS A 158 4.53 18.87 7.45
N ASP A 159 3.75 19.35 6.47
CA ASP A 159 2.50 18.71 6.05
C ASP A 159 2.79 17.52 5.14
N ASP A 160 3.94 17.54 4.48
CA ASP A 160 4.36 16.51 3.54
C ASP A 160 5.15 15.44 4.30
N LEU A 161 4.48 14.32 4.56
CA LEU A 161 5.07 13.12 5.14
C LEU A 161 6.40 12.66 4.48
N GLU A 162 6.70 13.13 3.27
CA GLU A 162 8.00 13.02 2.57
C GLU A 162 9.21 13.60 3.35
N CYS A 163 8.97 14.36 4.43
CA CYS A 163 9.98 14.87 5.35
C CYS A 163 10.42 13.92 6.45
N LEU A 164 9.58 12.95 6.78
CA LEU A 164 9.84 12.09 7.93
C LEU A 164 10.79 10.96 7.53
N SER A 165 11.52 10.44 8.51
CA SER A 165 12.18 9.15 8.32
C SER A 165 11.15 8.07 8.04
N ALA A 166 11.51 6.96 7.40
CA ALA A 166 10.56 5.86 7.15
C ALA A 166 9.80 5.43 8.42
N THR A 167 10.50 5.46 9.57
CA THR A 167 9.92 5.17 10.89
C THR A 167 9.07 6.32 11.45
N GLY A 168 9.50 7.57 11.28
CA GLY A 168 8.72 8.74 11.71
C GLY A 168 7.45 8.92 10.88
N LEU A 169 7.52 8.56 9.60
CA LEU A 169 6.44 8.54 8.64
C LEU A 169 5.35 7.56 9.07
N GLU A 170 5.74 6.33 9.36
CA GLU A 170 4.84 5.30 9.89
C GLU A 170 4.17 5.78 11.17
N ALA A 171 4.94 6.24 12.16
CA ALA A 171 4.38 6.70 13.43
C ALA A 171 3.35 7.84 13.26
N ALA A 172 3.64 8.81 12.40
CA ALA A 172 2.74 9.93 12.11
C ALA A 172 1.45 9.48 11.39
N VAL A 173 1.57 8.57 10.42
CA VAL A 173 0.42 7.97 9.72
C VAL A 173 -0.43 7.15 10.67
N CYS A 174 0.18 6.33 11.51
CA CYS A 174 -0.51 5.54 12.51
C CYS A 174 -1.27 6.43 13.50
N ALA A 175 -0.64 7.50 13.99
CA ALA A 175 -1.31 8.49 14.83
C ALA A 175 -2.49 9.16 14.12
N LYS A 176 -2.32 9.50 12.83
CA LYS A 176 -3.39 10.04 11.99
C LYS A 176 -4.53 9.04 11.85
N LEU A 177 -4.25 7.78 11.50
CA LEU A 177 -5.24 6.71 11.37
C LEU A 177 -6.01 6.47 12.67
N LYS A 178 -5.36 6.50 13.84
CA LYS A 178 -6.03 6.41 15.15
C LYS A 178 -6.92 7.61 15.44
N SER A 179 -6.54 8.80 14.98
CA SER A 179 -7.34 10.02 15.15
C SER A 179 -8.56 10.07 14.22
N LEU A 180 -8.53 9.33 13.10
CA LEU A 180 -9.70 9.14 12.27
C LEU A 180 -10.71 8.31 13.07
N GLN A 181 -11.78 8.92 13.57
CA GLN A 181 -12.92 8.27 14.24
C GLN A 181 -13.72 7.32 13.31
N ARG A 182 -13.07 6.79 12.27
CA ARG A 182 -13.62 5.97 11.19
C ARG A 182 -13.01 4.57 11.16
N LEU A 183 -11.99 4.28 11.95
CA LEU A 183 -11.50 2.91 12.06
C LEU A 183 -12.52 2.07 12.82
N PRO A 184 -13.07 0.99 12.24
CA PRO A 184 -13.94 0.10 12.99
C PRO A 184 -13.14 -0.57 14.11
N PRO A 185 -13.73 -0.73 15.30
CA PRO A 185 -13.09 -1.50 16.35
C PRO A 185 -12.91 -2.96 15.89
N MET A 186 -11.94 -3.64 16.49
CA MET A 186 -11.75 -5.07 16.25
C MET A 186 -13.06 -5.82 16.55
N PRO A 187 -13.56 -6.66 15.62
CA PRO A 187 -14.82 -7.36 15.82
C PRO A 187 -14.75 -8.31 17.02
N ALA A 188 -15.83 -8.37 17.82
CA ALA A 188 -15.86 -9.18 19.04
C ALA A 188 -15.58 -10.67 18.80
N ASN A 189 -16.00 -11.20 17.65
CA ASN A 189 -15.73 -12.59 17.26
C ASN A 189 -14.23 -12.84 17.04
N VAL A 190 -13.49 -11.89 16.47
CA VAL A 190 -12.04 -11.98 16.29
C VAL A 190 -11.35 -12.06 17.66
N VAL A 191 -11.75 -11.20 18.61
CA VAL A 191 -11.21 -11.21 19.98
C VAL A 191 -11.47 -12.57 20.66
N ARG A 192 -12.69 -13.11 20.57
CA ARG A 192 -13.03 -14.41 21.16
C ARG A 192 -12.27 -15.57 20.52
N ILE A 193 -12.10 -15.57 19.19
CA ILE A 193 -11.31 -16.59 18.50
C ILE A 193 -9.85 -16.53 18.95
N LEU A 194 -9.25 -15.33 19.03
CA LEU A 194 -7.88 -15.17 19.53
C LEU A 194 -7.72 -15.64 20.98
N GLN A 195 -8.72 -15.41 21.83
CA GLN A 195 -8.71 -15.92 23.20
C GLN A 195 -8.71 -17.45 23.25
N LEU A 196 -9.54 -18.12 22.44
CA LEU A 196 -9.55 -19.58 22.35
C LEU A 196 -8.25 -20.16 21.78
N VAL A 197 -7.67 -19.52 20.77
CA VAL A 197 -6.41 -19.99 20.16
C VAL A 197 -5.23 -19.87 21.13
N ASN A 198 -5.24 -18.87 22.01
CA ASN A 198 -4.17 -18.66 23.00
C ASN A 198 -4.40 -19.41 24.31
N ASP A 199 -5.54 -20.08 24.49
CA ASP A 199 -5.86 -20.87 25.67
C ASP A 199 -5.44 -22.34 25.47
N PRO A 200 -4.45 -22.85 26.24
CA PRO A 200 -3.98 -24.23 26.09
C PRO A 200 -5.03 -25.28 26.47
N ASP A 201 -6.09 -24.90 27.19
CA ASP A 201 -7.16 -25.80 27.62
C ASP A 201 -8.37 -25.79 26.67
N SER A 202 -8.35 -24.95 25.63
CA SER A 202 -9.44 -24.84 24.66
C SER A 202 -9.57 -26.08 23.79
N SER A 203 -10.82 -26.51 23.55
CA SER A 203 -11.14 -27.72 22.79
C SER A 203 -11.83 -27.42 21.45
N ALA A 204 -11.86 -28.43 20.58
CA ALA A 204 -12.64 -28.39 19.34
C ALA A 204 -14.13 -28.08 19.57
N ARG A 205 -14.67 -28.44 20.73
CA ARG A 205 -16.05 -28.14 21.09
C ARG A 205 -16.25 -26.67 21.43
N ASP A 206 -15.27 -26.04 22.09
CA ASP A 206 -15.34 -24.62 22.44
C ASP A 206 -15.30 -23.76 21.17
N LEU A 207 -14.41 -24.10 20.24
CA LEU A 207 -14.36 -23.46 18.93
C LEU A 207 -15.65 -23.69 18.12
N ALA A 208 -16.19 -24.92 18.10
CA ALA A 208 -17.46 -25.20 17.43
C ALA A 208 -18.59 -24.32 18.00
N THR A 209 -18.69 -24.26 19.32
CA THR A 209 -19.71 -23.47 20.01
C THR A 209 -19.60 -21.98 19.65
N LEU A 210 -18.38 -21.44 19.58
CA LEU A 210 -18.16 -20.06 19.18
C LEU A 210 -18.54 -19.81 17.71
N VAL A 211 -18.09 -20.67 16.79
CA VAL A 211 -18.41 -20.54 15.35
C VAL A 211 -19.92 -20.65 15.11
N GLU A 212 -20.60 -21.53 15.85
CA GLU A 212 -22.06 -21.72 15.79
C GLU A 212 -22.88 -20.51 16.24
N THR A 213 -22.26 -19.55 16.95
CA THR A 213 -22.92 -18.27 17.28
C THR A 213 -23.10 -17.35 16.08
N ASP A 214 -22.35 -17.56 14.99
CA ASP A 214 -22.42 -16.79 13.75
C ASP A 214 -22.80 -17.73 12.59
N PRO A 215 -24.05 -17.63 12.06
CA PRO A 215 -24.50 -18.46 10.94
C PRO A 215 -23.66 -18.33 9.68
N SER A 216 -23.07 -17.15 9.43
CA SER A 216 -22.22 -16.90 8.27
C SER A 216 -20.90 -17.65 8.42
N LEU A 217 -20.24 -17.53 9.58
CA LEU A 217 -19.00 -18.29 9.87
C LEU A 217 -19.25 -19.80 9.84
N SER A 218 -20.36 -20.25 10.43
CA SER A 218 -20.76 -21.67 10.40
C SER A 218 -20.92 -22.18 8.96
N LEU A 219 -21.61 -21.42 8.11
CA LEU A 219 -21.78 -21.78 6.71
C LEU A 219 -20.42 -21.87 5.98
N GLN A 220 -19.51 -20.91 6.22
CA GLN A 220 -18.20 -20.94 5.59
C GLN A 220 -17.38 -22.14 6.05
N VAL A 221 -17.28 -22.40 7.35
CA VAL A 221 -16.54 -23.57 7.88
C VAL A 221 -17.07 -24.87 7.27
N MET A 222 -18.39 -25.02 7.18
CA MET A 222 -19.00 -26.19 6.56
C MET A 222 -18.74 -26.29 5.05
N ARG A 223 -18.73 -25.16 4.33
CA ARG A 223 -18.36 -25.12 2.90
C ARG A 223 -16.91 -25.52 2.68
N HIS A 224 -15.99 -25.01 3.49
CA HIS A 224 -14.59 -25.41 3.47
C HIS A 224 -14.44 -26.91 3.72
N ALA A 225 -15.04 -27.44 4.78
CA ALA A 225 -14.92 -28.86 5.13
C ALA A 225 -15.53 -29.81 4.10
N ARG A 226 -16.54 -29.36 3.33
CA ARG A 226 -17.17 -30.15 2.27
C ARG A 226 -16.53 -29.97 0.90
N SER A 227 -15.54 -29.08 0.78
CA SER A 227 -14.87 -28.79 -0.49
C SER A 227 -13.95 -29.92 -0.93
N ALA A 228 -13.69 -29.99 -2.24
CA ALA A 228 -12.75 -30.96 -2.81
C ALA A 228 -11.30 -30.73 -2.33
N LEU A 229 -10.99 -29.53 -1.80
CA LEU A 229 -9.66 -29.12 -1.33
C LEU A 229 -9.07 -30.05 -0.26
N PHE A 230 -9.92 -30.67 0.56
CA PHE A 230 -9.50 -31.51 1.69
C PHE A 230 -9.68 -33.01 1.43
N GLY A 231 -10.26 -33.40 0.29
CA GLY A 231 -10.37 -34.80 -0.14
C GLY A 231 -11.18 -35.71 0.80
N TYR A 232 -11.96 -35.16 1.73
CA TYR A 232 -12.71 -35.93 2.71
C TYR A 232 -13.94 -36.59 2.07
N ARG A 233 -14.06 -37.92 2.18
CA ARG A 233 -15.13 -38.72 1.56
C ARG A 233 -16.31 -39.03 2.48
N GLY A 234 -16.23 -38.64 3.75
CA GLY A 234 -17.31 -38.86 4.73
C GLY A 234 -18.37 -37.76 4.69
N LYS A 235 -19.48 -37.98 5.41
CA LYS A 235 -20.45 -36.92 5.66
C LYS A 235 -19.93 -35.97 6.76
N VAL A 236 -20.11 -34.67 6.53
CA VAL A 236 -19.84 -33.59 7.50
C VAL A 236 -21.17 -32.93 7.82
N GLU A 237 -21.73 -33.18 8.99
CA GLU A 237 -23.09 -32.73 9.36
C GLU A 237 -23.06 -31.53 10.32
N THR A 238 -22.02 -31.45 11.16
CA THR A 238 -21.88 -30.39 12.19
C THR A 238 -20.56 -29.61 12.05
N VAL A 239 -20.48 -28.43 12.66
CA VAL A 239 -19.22 -27.65 12.75
C VAL A 239 -18.18 -28.43 13.54
N GLN A 240 -18.59 -29.16 14.57
CA GLN A 240 -17.70 -30.04 15.31
C GLN A 240 -17.13 -31.18 14.44
N ASP A 241 -17.92 -31.76 13.51
CA ASP A 241 -17.39 -32.72 12.52
C ASP A 241 -16.34 -32.07 11.62
N ALA A 242 -16.62 -30.85 11.13
CA ALA A 242 -15.70 -30.11 10.28
C ALA A 242 -14.36 -29.89 10.99
N ILE A 243 -14.38 -29.53 12.27
CA ILE A 243 -13.16 -29.32 13.07
C ILE A 243 -12.45 -30.65 13.34
N THR A 244 -13.16 -31.65 13.87
CA THR A 244 -12.51 -32.86 14.41
C THR A 244 -12.10 -33.88 13.35
N ARG A 245 -12.76 -33.91 12.19
CA ARG A 245 -12.61 -34.99 11.20
C ARG A 245 -11.99 -34.54 9.89
N VAL A 246 -11.98 -33.23 9.59
CA VAL A 246 -11.59 -32.72 8.28
C VAL A 246 -10.52 -31.64 8.37
N LEU A 247 -10.85 -30.50 8.97
CA LEU A 247 -10.03 -29.29 8.88
C LEU A 247 -9.00 -29.18 10.02
N GLY A 248 -9.36 -29.64 11.22
CA GLY A 248 -8.56 -29.43 12.43
C GLY A 248 -8.87 -28.10 13.12
N PHE A 249 -8.54 -28.02 14.41
CA PHE A 249 -8.76 -26.84 15.26
C PHE A 249 -8.07 -25.59 14.70
N ASP A 250 -6.78 -25.70 14.37
CA ASP A 250 -5.97 -24.55 13.93
C ASP A 250 -6.51 -23.95 12.62
N LEU A 251 -6.84 -24.80 11.63
CA LEU A 251 -7.30 -24.31 10.34
C LEU A 251 -8.69 -23.65 10.46
N VAL A 252 -9.61 -24.23 11.23
CA VAL A 252 -10.92 -23.61 11.47
C VAL A 252 -10.78 -22.29 12.22
N SER A 253 -9.89 -22.22 13.21
CA SER A 253 -9.61 -20.97 13.92
C SER A 253 -9.10 -19.89 12.96
N ASN A 254 -8.18 -20.24 12.05
CA ASN A 254 -7.63 -19.32 11.06
C ASN A 254 -8.66 -18.89 10.01
N ILE A 255 -9.52 -19.80 9.52
CA ILE A 255 -10.63 -19.47 8.62
C ILE A 255 -11.59 -18.49 9.30
N ALA A 256 -12.01 -18.81 10.54
CA ALA A 256 -12.93 -17.99 11.30
C ALA A 256 -12.34 -16.60 11.59
N LEU A 257 -11.05 -16.53 11.93
CA LEU A 257 -10.34 -15.28 12.19
C LEU A 257 -10.26 -14.40 10.93
N GLY A 258 -9.84 -14.97 9.80
CA GLY A 258 -9.73 -14.23 8.54
C GLY A 258 -11.07 -13.72 8.02
N LEU A 259 -12.14 -14.52 8.17
CA LEU A 259 -13.51 -14.09 7.84
C LEU A 259 -13.99 -12.97 8.75
N ALA A 260 -13.91 -13.19 10.07
CA ALA A 260 -14.41 -12.23 11.06
C ALA A 260 -13.65 -10.90 10.99
N ALA A 261 -12.36 -10.92 10.67
CA ALA A 261 -11.53 -9.71 10.51
C ALA A 261 -12.08 -8.75 9.44
N CYS A 262 -12.59 -9.27 8.33
CA CYS A 262 -13.07 -8.46 7.21
C CYS A 262 -14.51 -7.94 7.36
N GLN A 263 -15.33 -8.51 8.26
CA GLN A 263 -16.77 -8.22 8.37
C GLN A 263 -17.13 -6.75 8.67
N SER A 264 -16.23 -6.00 9.31
CA SER A 264 -16.50 -4.61 9.72
C SER A 264 -16.10 -3.56 8.67
N PHE A 265 -15.56 -3.99 7.53
CA PHE A 265 -15.04 -3.09 6.51
C PHE A 265 -15.95 -3.03 5.28
N HIS A 266 -15.86 -1.90 4.58
CA HIS A 266 -16.64 -1.66 3.37
C HIS A 266 -15.71 -1.68 2.17
N MET A 267 -16.00 -2.56 1.20
CA MET A 267 -15.31 -2.68 -0.08
C MET A 267 -16.35 -2.60 -1.22
N PRO A 268 -15.99 -2.05 -2.40
CA PRO A 268 -16.88 -2.08 -3.56
C PRO A 268 -17.27 -3.50 -3.96
N SER A 269 -18.54 -3.72 -4.32
CA SER A 269 -19.03 -5.03 -4.77
C SER A 269 -18.62 -5.36 -6.22
N SER A 270 -18.19 -4.36 -7.00
CA SER A 270 -17.78 -4.50 -8.39
C SER A 270 -16.52 -3.68 -8.69
N GLY A 271 -15.92 -3.93 -9.86
CA GLY A 271 -14.65 -3.31 -10.28
C GLY A 271 -13.43 -4.23 -10.16
N PRO A 272 -12.24 -3.73 -10.48
CA PRO A 272 -11.00 -4.54 -10.55
C PRO A 272 -10.45 -4.95 -9.18
N LEU A 273 -10.80 -4.23 -8.11
CA LEU A 273 -10.47 -4.57 -6.72
C LEU A 273 -11.75 -4.81 -5.89
N SER A 274 -12.77 -5.42 -6.50
CA SER A 274 -14.03 -5.69 -5.79
C SER A 274 -13.85 -6.69 -4.65
N LEU A 275 -14.81 -6.71 -3.72
CA LEU A 275 -14.83 -7.68 -2.62
C LEU A 275 -14.75 -9.14 -3.12
N GLY A 276 -15.41 -9.46 -4.22
CA GLY A 276 -15.35 -10.79 -4.83
C GLY A 276 -13.94 -11.15 -5.33
N ARG A 277 -13.29 -10.22 -6.03
CA ARG A 277 -11.91 -10.41 -6.51
C ARG A 277 -10.91 -10.48 -5.36
N TYR A 278 -11.08 -9.65 -4.33
CA TYR A 278 -10.30 -9.70 -3.10
C TYR A 278 -10.40 -11.07 -2.42
N TRP A 279 -11.61 -11.60 -2.23
CA TRP A 279 -11.78 -12.91 -1.60
C TRP A 279 -11.21 -14.04 -2.45
N ARG A 280 -11.38 -13.97 -3.77
CA ARG A 280 -10.79 -14.92 -4.70
C ARG A 280 -9.27 -14.94 -4.59
N HIS A 281 -8.61 -13.79 -4.69
CA HIS A 281 -7.16 -13.68 -4.52
C HIS A 281 -6.70 -14.18 -3.14
N SER A 282 -7.40 -13.79 -2.07
CA SER A 282 -7.09 -14.18 -0.69
C SER A 282 -7.20 -15.70 -0.48
N LEU A 283 -8.21 -16.36 -1.05
CA LEU A 283 -8.38 -17.81 -0.92
C LEU A 283 -7.36 -18.61 -1.74
N TYR A 284 -7.07 -18.20 -2.98
CA TYR A 284 -5.97 -18.81 -3.75
C TYR A 284 -4.64 -18.65 -3.01
N SER A 285 -4.39 -17.47 -2.45
CA SER A 285 -3.19 -17.20 -1.67
C SER A 285 -3.12 -18.06 -0.40
N ALA A 286 -4.20 -18.13 0.36
CA ALA A 286 -4.27 -18.92 1.61
C ALA A 286 -4.04 -20.41 1.35
N GLU A 287 -4.70 -20.98 0.34
CA GLU A 287 -4.58 -22.40 0.06
C GLU A 287 -3.24 -22.78 -0.58
N LEU A 288 -2.71 -21.95 -1.48
CA LEU A 288 -1.37 -22.17 -2.04
C LEU A 288 -0.30 -22.04 -0.96
N ALA A 289 -0.38 -21.01 -0.10
CA ALA A 289 0.52 -20.83 1.02
C ALA A 289 0.52 -22.04 1.96
N ARG A 290 -0.67 -22.58 2.27
CA ARG A 290 -0.81 -23.78 3.12
C ARG A 290 -0.13 -25.00 2.51
N ARG A 291 -0.33 -25.25 1.20
CA ARG A 291 0.28 -26.38 0.48
C ARG A 291 1.80 -26.24 0.39
N LEU A 292 2.29 -25.06 0.02
CA LEU A 292 3.73 -24.79 -0.08
C LEU A 292 4.41 -24.85 1.29
N ALA A 293 3.79 -24.33 2.36
CA ALA A 293 4.33 -24.45 3.71
C ALA A 293 4.51 -25.91 4.14
N ALA A 294 3.56 -26.79 3.81
CA ALA A 294 3.65 -28.22 4.12
C ALA A 294 4.77 -28.95 3.37
N LYS A 295 5.23 -28.41 2.24
CA LYS A 295 6.34 -28.95 1.43
C LYS A 295 7.66 -28.22 1.62
N SER A 296 7.67 -27.14 2.40
CA SER A 296 8.83 -26.30 2.61
C SER A 296 9.89 -26.96 3.49
N ASN A 297 11.09 -26.39 3.45
CA ASN A 297 12.23 -26.74 4.29
C ASN A 297 11.82 -26.84 5.77
N PRO A 298 11.87 -28.03 6.39
CA PRO A 298 11.38 -28.24 7.76
C PRO A 298 12.10 -27.40 8.82
N SER A 299 13.34 -26.96 8.55
CA SER A 299 14.09 -26.10 9.47
C SER A 299 13.46 -24.73 9.68
N LEU A 300 12.65 -24.25 8.72
CA LEU A 300 11.91 -22.98 8.81
C LEU A 300 10.69 -23.06 9.72
N LYS A 301 10.25 -24.28 10.08
CA LYS A 301 9.10 -24.53 10.98
C LYS A 301 7.82 -23.80 10.55
N LEU A 302 7.59 -23.68 9.25
CA LEU A 302 6.37 -23.09 8.70
C LEU A 302 5.15 -23.97 9.04
N VAL A 303 4.26 -23.44 9.87
CA VAL A 303 2.98 -24.08 10.20
C VAL A 303 1.97 -23.82 9.07
N PRO A 304 1.43 -24.86 8.40
CA PRO A 304 0.51 -24.69 7.27
C PRO A 304 -0.75 -23.88 7.60
N ALA A 305 -1.34 -24.09 8.78
CA ALA A 305 -2.53 -23.34 9.19
C ALA A 305 -2.23 -21.83 9.40
N LYS A 306 -1.06 -21.49 9.92
CA LYS A 306 -0.60 -20.08 10.01
C LYS A 306 -0.30 -19.50 8.63
N ALA A 307 0.30 -20.29 7.73
CA ALA A 307 0.54 -19.86 6.34
C ALA A 307 -0.76 -19.56 5.59
N TYR A 308 -1.81 -20.36 5.84
CA TYR A 308 -3.16 -20.10 5.34
C TYR A 308 -3.65 -18.72 5.79
N LEU A 309 -3.55 -18.41 7.08
CA LEU A 309 -3.96 -17.11 7.62
C LEU A 309 -3.14 -15.95 7.04
N CYS A 310 -1.82 -16.12 6.88
CA CYS A 310 -0.98 -15.14 6.19
C CYS A 310 -1.51 -14.88 4.77
N GLY A 311 -1.78 -15.91 3.98
CA GLY A 311 -2.33 -15.76 2.63
C GLY A 311 -3.70 -15.06 2.62
N MET A 312 -4.52 -15.31 3.64
CA MET A 312 -5.86 -14.70 3.76
C MET A 312 -5.83 -13.21 4.15
N LEU A 313 -4.84 -12.77 4.93
CA LEU A 313 -4.78 -11.41 5.50
C LEU A 313 -3.64 -10.54 4.94
N HIS A 314 -2.77 -11.05 4.08
CA HIS A 314 -1.59 -10.28 3.63
C HIS A 314 -1.93 -8.99 2.88
N GLN A 315 -3.11 -8.89 2.26
CA GLN A 315 -3.59 -7.69 1.56
C GLN A 315 -4.67 -6.93 2.32
N PHE A 316 -4.74 -7.10 3.65
CA PHE A 316 -5.78 -6.47 4.46
C PHE A 316 -5.74 -4.93 4.39
N GLY A 317 -4.61 -4.35 4.00
CA GLY A 317 -4.51 -2.92 3.69
C GLY A 317 -5.40 -2.45 2.56
N LEU A 318 -5.70 -3.28 1.54
CA LEU A 318 -6.65 -2.91 0.47
C LEU A 318 -8.06 -2.72 1.02
N VAL A 319 -8.47 -3.59 1.93
CA VAL A 319 -9.76 -3.52 2.64
C VAL A 319 -9.82 -2.24 3.47
N LEU A 320 -8.75 -1.93 4.20
CA LEU A 320 -8.66 -0.72 5.01
C LEU A 320 -8.70 0.56 4.16
N LEU A 321 -7.99 0.57 3.03
CA LEU A 321 -7.98 1.69 2.07
C LEU A 321 -9.36 1.93 1.46
N ALA A 322 -10.05 0.86 1.03
CA ALA A 322 -11.40 0.97 0.49
C ALA A 322 -12.39 1.55 1.49
N HIS A 323 -12.26 1.18 2.76
CA HIS A 323 -13.15 1.62 3.82
C HIS A 323 -12.90 3.08 4.22
N LEU A 324 -11.64 3.47 4.44
CA LEU A 324 -11.30 4.79 4.96
C LEU A 324 -11.25 5.87 3.87
N PHE A 325 -10.85 5.50 2.66
CA PHE A 325 -10.59 6.45 1.55
C PHE A 325 -11.29 6.04 0.25
N PRO A 326 -12.64 5.95 0.22
CA PRO A 326 -13.35 5.54 -0.99
C PRO A 326 -13.03 6.36 -2.26
N PRO A 327 -12.87 7.70 -2.23
CA PRO A 327 -12.52 8.47 -3.42
C PRO A 327 -11.15 8.07 -4.01
N GLU A 328 -10.15 7.93 -3.16
CA GLU A 328 -8.78 7.56 -3.53
C GLU A 328 -8.71 6.08 -3.96
N PHE A 329 -9.39 5.18 -3.25
CA PHE A 329 -9.53 3.78 -3.64
C PHE A 329 -10.22 3.64 -5.01
N ASN A 330 -11.23 4.45 -5.30
CA ASN A 330 -11.87 4.46 -6.62
C ASN A 330 -10.92 4.96 -7.73
N LEU A 331 -10.01 5.90 -7.43
CA LEU A 331 -8.95 6.29 -8.37
C LEU A 331 -7.96 5.14 -8.58
N PHE A 332 -7.57 4.46 -7.51
CA PHE A 332 -6.71 3.29 -7.57
C PHE A 332 -7.32 2.19 -8.45
N CYS A 333 -8.60 1.86 -8.24
CA CYS A 333 -9.34 0.94 -9.11
C CYS A 333 -9.26 1.33 -10.59
N ARG A 334 -9.45 2.62 -10.94
CA ARG A 334 -9.36 3.05 -12.35
C ARG A 334 -7.97 2.86 -12.95
N LEU A 335 -6.91 3.01 -12.15
CA LEU A 335 -5.55 2.73 -12.61
C LEU A 335 -5.33 1.24 -12.85
N VAL A 336 -5.79 0.38 -11.93
CA VAL A 336 -5.73 -1.08 -12.10
C VAL A 336 -6.48 -1.53 -13.35
N GLU A 337 -7.65 -0.95 -13.63
CA GLU A 337 -8.41 -1.25 -14.84
C GLU A 337 -7.69 -0.82 -16.13
N ARG A 338 -6.96 0.30 -16.09
CA ARG A 338 -6.22 0.83 -17.24
C ARG A 338 -4.90 0.11 -17.49
N GLU A 339 -4.24 -0.36 -16.43
CA GLU A 339 -2.90 -0.93 -16.46
C GLU A 339 -2.85 -2.26 -15.68
N PRO A 340 -3.58 -3.31 -16.12
CA PRO A 340 -3.75 -4.55 -15.34
C PRO A 340 -2.47 -5.37 -15.14
N GLU A 341 -1.48 -5.19 -16.01
CA GLU A 341 -0.17 -5.85 -15.95
C GLU A 341 0.80 -5.17 -14.97
N GLU A 342 0.48 -3.95 -14.53
CA GLU A 342 1.34 -3.21 -13.60
C GLU A 342 1.09 -3.70 -12.16
N PRO A 343 2.14 -3.97 -11.36
CA PRO A 343 1.96 -4.38 -9.98
C PRO A 343 1.19 -3.35 -9.15
N LEU A 344 0.28 -3.83 -8.29
CA LEU A 344 -0.54 -2.97 -7.44
C LEU A 344 0.29 -1.96 -6.63
N PHE A 345 1.45 -2.36 -6.11
CA PHE A 345 2.30 -1.48 -5.32
C PHE A 345 2.96 -0.37 -6.15
N GLU A 346 3.11 -0.53 -7.47
CA GLU A 346 3.57 0.55 -8.36
C GLU A 346 2.41 1.47 -8.77
N LEU A 347 1.22 0.91 -8.98
CA LEU A 347 0.02 1.71 -9.25
C LEU A 347 -0.40 2.55 -8.05
N GLU A 348 -0.27 2.02 -6.84
CA GLU A 348 -0.54 2.73 -5.60
C GLU A 348 0.33 3.99 -5.46
N LYS A 349 1.62 3.90 -5.82
CA LYS A 349 2.54 5.05 -5.83
C LYS A 349 2.06 6.19 -6.74
N ARG A 350 1.24 5.91 -7.75
CA ARG A 350 0.70 6.90 -8.69
C ARG A 350 -0.58 7.58 -8.17
N VAL A 351 -1.25 6.97 -7.20
CA VAL A 351 -2.37 7.57 -6.45
C VAL A 351 -1.86 8.56 -5.39
N MET A 352 -0.55 8.55 -5.10
CA MET A 352 0.10 9.48 -4.17
C MET A 352 -0.14 10.94 -4.58
N GLY A 353 -0.66 11.75 -3.66
CA GLY A 353 -0.76 13.20 -3.84
C GLY A 353 -2.13 13.83 -3.57
N PHE A 354 -3.19 13.06 -3.31
CA PHE A 354 -4.57 13.61 -3.30
C PHE A 354 -5.34 13.37 -2.01
N GLY A 355 -6.19 14.35 -1.72
CA GLY A 355 -7.14 14.29 -0.60
C GLY A 355 -6.47 14.33 0.76
N GLN A 356 -7.26 14.05 1.80
CA GLN A 356 -6.76 13.98 3.19
C GLN A 356 -5.96 12.69 3.45
N ALA A 357 -5.98 11.75 2.50
CA ALA A 357 -5.39 10.41 2.57
C ALA A 357 -3.97 10.30 1.99
N ARG A 358 -3.46 11.34 1.30
CA ARG A 358 -2.14 11.36 0.64
C ARG A 358 -1.06 10.72 1.50
N ASP A 359 -1.06 11.14 2.74
CA ASP A 359 -0.14 10.73 3.77
C ASP A 359 -0.16 9.23 4.05
N ILE A 360 -1.36 8.69 4.15
CA ILE A 360 -1.60 7.30 4.51
C ILE A 360 -1.24 6.39 3.34
N LEU A 361 -1.65 6.79 2.14
CA LEU A 361 -1.32 6.10 0.89
C LEU A 361 0.18 6.06 0.58
N SER A 362 0.97 7.00 1.13
CA SER A 362 2.43 7.01 0.94
C SER A 362 3.16 5.84 1.61
N LEU A 363 2.55 5.21 2.62
CA LEU A 363 3.11 3.99 3.23
C LEU A 363 2.96 2.75 2.36
N GLY A 364 1.93 2.75 1.53
CA GLY A 364 1.48 1.60 0.77
C GLY A 364 0.59 0.62 1.54
N TYR A 365 -0.28 -0.09 0.83
CA TYR A 365 -1.32 -0.92 1.41
C TYR A 365 -0.75 -2.04 2.28
N GLY A 366 0.41 -2.61 1.92
CA GLY A 366 1.07 -3.63 2.74
C GLY A 366 1.39 -3.12 4.15
N ARG A 367 1.99 -1.94 4.25
CA ARG A 367 2.33 -1.29 5.53
C ARG A 367 1.10 -0.88 6.32
N ILE A 368 0.10 -0.32 5.65
CA ILE A 368 -1.18 0.06 6.27
C ILE A 368 -1.91 -1.16 6.85
N GLY A 369 -1.93 -2.28 6.11
CA GLY A 369 -2.48 -3.55 6.57
C GLY A 369 -1.69 -4.12 7.76
N GLY A 370 -0.35 -4.10 7.67
CA GLY A 370 0.53 -4.51 8.76
C GLY A 370 0.29 -3.74 10.04
N TRP A 371 0.19 -2.42 9.96
CA TRP A 371 -0.15 -1.58 11.10
C TRP A 371 -1.49 -1.96 11.75
N LEU A 372 -2.53 -2.19 10.95
CA LEU A 372 -3.83 -2.60 11.48
C LEU A 372 -3.75 -3.95 12.21
N LEU A 373 -3.02 -4.90 11.63
CA LEU A 373 -2.80 -6.21 12.26
C LEU A 373 -2.00 -6.09 13.56
N GLU A 374 -1.00 -5.20 13.60
CA GLU A 374 -0.23 -4.90 14.82
C GLU A 374 -1.10 -4.25 15.90
N GLU A 375 -1.96 -3.29 15.53
CA GLU A 375 -2.92 -2.66 16.44
C GLU A 375 -3.90 -3.68 17.03
N TRP A 376 -4.26 -4.68 16.24
CA TRP A 376 -5.11 -5.80 16.65
C TRP A 376 -4.34 -6.89 17.40
N GLN A 377 -3.06 -6.67 17.69
CA GLN A 377 -2.18 -7.61 18.41
C GLN A 377 -2.11 -8.98 17.73
N MET A 378 -2.17 -9.00 16.39
CA MET A 378 -2.00 -10.21 15.62
C MET A 378 -0.56 -10.72 15.69
N PRO A 379 -0.31 -12.02 15.44
CA PRO A 379 1.04 -12.59 15.47
C PRO A 379 2.00 -11.85 14.53
N ALA A 380 3.25 -11.68 14.97
CA ALA A 380 4.26 -10.91 14.24
C ALA A 380 4.52 -11.43 12.82
N GLU A 381 4.34 -12.74 12.60
CA GLU A 381 4.51 -13.33 11.26
C GLU A 381 3.43 -12.85 10.27
N LEU A 382 2.21 -12.61 10.74
CA LEU A 382 1.14 -12.04 9.92
C LEU A 382 1.42 -10.57 9.60
N VAL A 383 1.84 -9.80 10.61
CA VAL A 383 2.21 -8.39 10.46
C VAL A 383 3.33 -8.26 9.43
N SER A 384 4.42 -9.02 9.62
CA SER A 384 5.56 -9.05 8.70
C SER A 384 5.16 -9.47 7.28
N ALA A 385 4.34 -10.52 7.14
CA ALA A 385 3.83 -10.96 5.85
C ALA A 385 3.01 -9.85 5.15
N ALA A 386 2.12 -9.17 5.87
CA ALA A 386 1.34 -8.07 5.30
C ALA A 386 2.24 -6.89 4.85
N ILE A 387 3.24 -6.51 5.64
CA ILE A 387 4.14 -5.39 5.32
C ILE A 387 5.00 -5.70 4.09
N HIS A 388 5.56 -6.91 3.99
CA HIS A 388 6.69 -7.20 3.11
C HIS A 388 6.39 -8.15 1.93
N HIS A 389 5.14 -8.60 1.75
CA HIS A 389 4.78 -9.56 0.69
C HIS A 389 5.08 -9.11 -0.76
N THR A 390 5.39 -7.83 -1.00
CA THR A 390 5.84 -7.30 -2.30
C THR A 390 7.23 -6.67 -2.28
N GLN A 391 7.91 -6.64 -1.13
CA GLN A 391 9.18 -5.91 -0.98
C GLN A 391 10.40 -6.84 -1.11
N PRO A 392 11.29 -6.63 -2.10
CA PRO A 392 12.51 -7.43 -2.22
C PRO A 392 13.53 -7.08 -1.13
N GLY A 393 14.52 -7.96 -0.93
CA GLY A 393 15.68 -7.69 -0.07
C GLY A 393 15.41 -7.77 1.44
N VAL A 394 14.35 -8.45 1.85
CA VAL A 394 14.05 -8.73 3.26
C VAL A 394 14.97 -9.83 3.77
N ASN A 395 15.31 -9.82 5.07
CA ASN A 395 16.00 -10.94 5.69
C ASN A 395 15.05 -12.14 5.83
N TYR A 396 14.98 -12.96 4.78
CA TYR A 396 14.04 -14.06 4.67
C TYR A 396 14.28 -15.18 5.71
N GLU A 397 15.53 -15.39 6.17
CA GLU A 397 15.83 -16.41 7.19
C GLU A 397 15.11 -16.12 8.52
N GLN A 398 14.95 -14.84 8.86
CA GLN A 398 14.21 -14.41 10.05
C GLN A 398 12.70 -14.26 9.78
N GLN A 399 12.30 -14.22 8.51
CA GLN A 399 10.93 -13.93 8.06
C GLN A 399 10.47 -14.91 6.99
N PRO A 400 10.44 -16.23 7.26
CA PRO A 400 10.16 -17.24 6.23
C PRO A 400 8.73 -17.16 5.68
N TYR A 401 7.77 -16.64 6.46
CA TYR A 401 6.41 -16.38 5.97
C TYR A 401 6.36 -15.27 4.90
N VAL A 402 7.28 -14.30 4.93
CA VAL A 402 7.41 -13.29 3.86
C VAL A 402 7.87 -13.93 2.57
N ALA A 403 8.91 -14.77 2.63
CA ALA A 403 9.40 -15.51 1.47
C ALA A 403 8.29 -16.37 0.85
N LEU A 404 7.52 -17.05 1.70
CA LEU A 404 6.36 -17.82 1.27
C LEU A 404 5.30 -16.96 0.57
N MET A 405 4.95 -15.81 1.13
CA MET A 405 3.94 -14.91 0.51
C MET A 405 4.43 -14.31 -0.81
N GLN A 406 5.74 -14.02 -0.94
CA GLN A 406 6.30 -13.55 -2.19
C GLN A 406 6.26 -14.63 -3.27
N LEU A 407 6.60 -15.88 -2.94
CA LEU A 407 6.46 -16.99 -3.89
C LEU A 407 5.00 -17.19 -4.32
N VAL A 408 4.06 -17.13 -3.37
CA VAL A 408 2.62 -17.22 -3.65
C VAL A 408 2.19 -16.09 -4.60
N ASN A 409 2.51 -14.83 -4.27
CA ASN A 409 2.17 -13.67 -5.10
C ASN A 409 2.77 -13.74 -6.52
N TYR A 410 4.01 -14.21 -6.62
CA TYR A 410 4.67 -14.44 -7.91
C TYR A 410 3.91 -15.47 -8.75
N LEU A 411 3.52 -16.60 -8.15
CA LEU A 411 2.77 -17.66 -8.86
C LEU A 411 1.36 -17.19 -9.26
N LEU A 412 0.63 -16.51 -8.37
CA LEU A 412 -0.69 -15.97 -8.71
C LEU A 412 -0.60 -14.94 -9.84
N THR A 413 0.40 -14.06 -9.80
CA THR A 413 0.66 -13.07 -10.86
C THR A 413 0.96 -13.77 -12.20
N ARG A 414 1.89 -14.74 -12.20
CA ARG A 414 2.28 -15.49 -13.41
C ARG A 414 1.11 -16.25 -14.05
N ASN A 415 0.17 -16.70 -13.24
CA ASN A 415 -1.02 -17.43 -13.67
C ASN A 415 -2.28 -16.55 -13.78
N GLN A 416 -2.12 -15.22 -13.78
CA GLN A 416 -3.18 -14.24 -14.03
C GLN A 416 -4.38 -14.35 -13.07
N ILE A 417 -4.12 -14.67 -11.79
CA ILE A 417 -5.15 -14.68 -10.75
C ILE A 417 -5.39 -13.25 -10.25
N GLU A 418 -6.52 -12.69 -10.69
CA GLU A 418 -7.05 -11.36 -10.35
C GLU A 418 -6.22 -10.16 -10.83
N TYR A 419 -5.11 -9.88 -10.18
CA TYR A 419 -4.30 -8.69 -10.40
C TYR A 419 -2.84 -8.96 -10.09
N THR A 420 -1.97 -8.19 -10.75
CA THR A 420 -0.51 -8.30 -10.62
C THR A 420 -0.08 -7.75 -9.26
N THR A 421 0.60 -8.58 -8.46
CA THR A 421 1.14 -8.18 -7.15
C THR A 421 2.66 -8.18 -7.16
N LEU A 422 3.28 -9.22 -7.75
CA LEU A 422 4.73 -9.37 -7.78
C LEU A 422 5.20 -10.01 -9.10
N SER A 423 5.85 -9.22 -9.95
CA SER A 423 6.32 -9.68 -11.28
C SER A 423 7.70 -10.35 -11.26
N GLN A 424 8.50 -10.10 -10.21
CA GLN A 424 9.85 -10.63 -10.07
C GLN A 424 10.02 -11.24 -8.68
N LEU A 425 10.64 -12.42 -8.64
CA LEU A 425 10.94 -13.12 -7.40
C LEU A 425 12.44 -13.02 -7.10
N ASP A 426 12.77 -12.74 -5.84
CA ASP A 426 14.15 -12.77 -5.35
C ASP A 426 14.71 -14.20 -5.46
N SER A 427 15.94 -14.33 -5.97
CA SER A 427 16.57 -15.63 -6.23
C SER A 427 16.79 -16.46 -4.96
N GLN A 428 16.80 -15.83 -3.78
CA GLN A 428 16.98 -16.50 -2.50
C GLN A 428 15.70 -17.21 -2.01
N VAL A 429 14.51 -16.80 -2.46
CA VAL A 429 13.22 -17.27 -1.89
C VAL A 429 13.04 -18.78 -2.07
N CYS A 430 13.19 -19.30 -3.29
CA CYS A 430 13.05 -20.72 -3.57
C CYS A 430 14.11 -21.56 -2.84
N ALA A 431 15.35 -21.08 -2.81
CA ALA A 431 16.45 -21.76 -2.12
C ALA A 431 16.21 -21.86 -0.61
N LEU A 432 15.75 -20.78 0.03
CA LEU A 432 15.41 -20.78 1.45
C LEU A 432 14.26 -21.74 1.75
N LEU A 433 13.17 -21.63 0.99
CA LEU A 433 11.98 -22.46 1.16
C LEU A 433 12.24 -23.93 0.84
N GLY A 434 13.33 -24.25 0.13
CA GLY A 434 13.63 -25.61 -0.31
C GLY A 434 12.64 -26.14 -1.34
N ILE A 435 12.05 -25.25 -2.14
CA ILE A 435 11.05 -25.57 -3.17
C ILE A 435 11.52 -24.92 -4.48
N SER A 436 11.73 -25.71 -5.52
CA SER A 436 12.03 -25.20 -6.86
C SER A 436 10.82 -24.48 -7.47
N ILE A 437 11.05 -23.62 -8.47
CA ILE A 437 9.94 -22.90 -9.09
C ILE A 437 9.01 -23.86 -9.85
N GLU A 438 9.55 -24.96 -10.37
CA GLU A 438 8.82 -26.03 -11.04
C GLU A 438 7.92 -26.80 -10.06
N GLU A 439 8.43 -27.16 -8.88
CA GLU A 439 7.62 -27.79 -7.83
C GLU A 439 6.51 -26.87 -7.34
N ALA A 440 6.82 -25.58 -7.15
CA ALA A 440 5.82 -24.61 -6.70
C ALA A 440 4.73 -24.37 -7.76
N GLN A 441 5.10 -24.36 -9.05
CA GLN A 441 4.17 -24.29 -10.16
C GLN A 441 3.28 -25.56 -10.25
N ALA A 442 3.86 -26.75 -10.03
CA ALA A 442 3.09 -27.99 -10.00
C ALA A 442 2.05 -28.01 -8.86
N GLU A 443 2.38 -27.43 -7.69
CA GLU A 443 1.41 -27.26 -6.61
C GLU A 443 0.27 -26.31 -6.96
N PHE A 444 0.57 -25.24 -7.70
CA PHE A 444 -0.44 -24.33 -8.20
C PHE A 444 -1.36 -25.02 -9.22
N GLU A 445 -0.81 -25.80 -10.14
CA GLU A 445 -1.59 -26.58 -11.11
C GLU A 445 -2.51 -27.60 -10.42
N ALA A 446 -1.99 -28.33 -9.42
CA ALA A 446 -2.79 -29.24 -8.60
C ALA A 446 -3.86 -28.50 -7.77
N LEU A 447 -3.68 -27.21 -7.47
CA LEU A 447 -4.70 -26.39 -6.82
C LEU A 447 -5.83 -26.03 -7.81
N LEU A 448 -5.50 -25.77 -9.08
CA LEU A 448 -6.49 -25.44 -10.11
C LEU A 448 -7.47 -26.58 -10.38
N GLU A 449 -7.08 -27.85 -10.15
CA GLU A 449 -7.99 -29.01 -10.21
C GLU A 449 -9.17 -28.88 -9.25
N SER A 450 -9.04 -28.07 -8.19
CA SER A 450 -10.08 -27.77 -7.20
C SER A 450 -10.58 -26.31 -7.27
N SER A 451 -10.33 -25.60 -8.36
CA SER A 451 -10.71 -24.18 -8.55
C SER A 451 -12.19 -23.93 -8.31
N ASP A 452 -13.08 -24.80 -8.80
CA ASP A 452 -14.54 -24.69 -8.57
C ASP A 452 -14.91 -24.56 -7.08
N SER A 453 -14.18 -25.27 -6.20
CA SER A 453 -14.39 -25.14 -4.76
C SER A 453 -13.97 -23.77 -4.24
N ILE A 454 -12.83 -23.24 -4.72
CA ILE A 454 -12.37 -21.90 -4.36
C ILE A 454 -13.35 -20.84 -4.85
N GLU A 455 -13.84 -20.96 -6.09
CA GLU A 455 -14.82 -20.03 -6.68
C GLU A 455 -16.15 -20.02 -5.92
N GLN A 456 -16.63 -21.18 -5.49
CA GLN A 456 -17.86 -21.30 -4.70
C GLN A 456 -17.72 -20.69 -3.31
N ILE A 457 -16.56 -20.85 -2.67
CA ILE A 457 -16.28 -20.29 -1.35
C ILE A 457 -16.11 -18.77 -1.47
N SER A 458 -15.27 -18.27 -2.39
CA SER A 458 -15.03 -16.83 -2.58
C SER A 458 -16.33 -16.07 -2.90
N SER A 459 -17.17 -16.63 -3.77
CA SER A 459 -18.47 -16.05 -4.12
C SER A 459 -19.40 -15.98 -2.90
N SER A 460 -19.38 -17.01 -2.04
CA SER A 460 -20.19 -17.01 -0.82
C SER A 460 -19.71 -15.99 0.20
N MET A 461 -18.41 -15.75 0.28
CA MET A 461 -17.81 -14.76 1.19
C MET A 461 -18.08 -13.33 0.71
N ALA A 462 -18.20 -13.11 -0.60
CA ALA A 462 -18.55 -11.81 -1.17
C ALA A 462 -20.04 -11.47 -1.06
N ALA A 463 -20.90 -12.47 -0.80
CA ALA A 463 -22.35 -12.33 -0.67
C ALA A 463 -22.83 -12.26 0.79
N ALA A 464 -21.94 -12.56 1.74
CA ALA A 464 -22.18 -12.50 3.19
C ALA A 464 -21.90 -11.10 3.72
#